data_AF-A0A0M0BUM2-F1
#
_entry.id   AF-A0A0M0BUM2-F1
#
_cell.length_a   1.000
_cell.length_b   1.000
_cell.length_c   1.000
_cell.angle_alpha   90.00
_cell.angle_beta   90.00
_cell.angle_gamma   90.00
#
_symmetry.space_group_name_H-M   'P 1'
#
loop_
_entity.id
_entity.type
_entity.pdbx_description
1 polymer ?
#
loop_
_entity_poly.entity_id
_entity_poly.type
_entity_poly.pdbx_seq_one_letter_code
_entity_poly.pdbx_strand_id
1 'polypeptide(L)'
;MGRRRKKVVRIPKKRLPKFFSCPKCGKETVKVELFRDESRAAAGCSSCGFQEEFPVKPAQGEVDVYCMLTDRVYGSSRRSSVTNTKNA
;
A
#
# COMPACT_ATOMS: atom_id res chain seq x y z
N MET A 1 -4.98 54.65 -15.29
CA MET A 1 -4.76 53.94 -14.00
C MET A 1 -4.99 52.44 -14.21
N GLY A 2 -3.91 51.70 -14.44
CA GLY A 2 -3.97 50.28 -14.80
C GLY A 2 -4.21 49.39 -13.58
N ARG A 3 -5.19 48.49 -13.67
CA ARG A 3 -5.44 47.45 -12.66
C ARG A 3 -4.21 46.54 -12.58
N ARG A 4 -3.50 46.58 -11.45
CA ARG A 4 -2.35 45.71 -11.17
C ARG A 4 -2.83 44.25 -11.20
N ARG A 5 -2.32 43.45 -12.13
CA ARG A 5 -2.70 42.03 -12.28
C ARG A 5 -2.33 41.27 -11.00
N LYS A 6 -3.31 40.64 -10.35
CA LYS A 6 -3.07 39.75 -9.20
C LYS A 6 -2.28 38.53 -9.68
N LYS A 7 -1.21 38.17 -8.96
CA LYS A 7 -0.43 36.96 -9.23
C LYS A 7 -1.33 35.75 -9.01
N VAL A 8 -1.57 34.97 -10.07
CA VAL A 8 -2.31 33.70 -9.97
C VAL A 8 -1.41 32.72 -9.21
N VAL A 9 -1.73 32.45 -7.96
CA VAL A 9 -1.07 31.39 -7.18
C VAL A 9 -1.66 30.07 -7.65
N ARG A 10 -0.86 29.26 -8.33
CA ARG A 10 -1.25 27.88 -8.68
C ARG A 10 -1.01 27.00 -7.44
N ILE A 11 -2.09 26.58 -6.79
CA ILE A 11 -2.00 25.61 -5.69
C ILE A 11 -1.59 24.25 -6.29
N PRO A 12 -0.44 23.67 -5.90
CA PRO A 12 -0.07 22.33 -6.34
C PRO A 12 -1.08 21.31 -5.82
N LYS A 13 -1.56 20.44 -6.71
CA LYS A 13 -2.48 19.35 -6.32
C LYS A 13 -1.67 18.28 -5.58
N LYS A 14 -2.07 17.96 -4.34
CA LYS A 14 -1.48 16.85 -3.57
C LYS A 14 -1.69 15.54 -4.34
N ARG A 15 -0.63 14.74 -4.49
CA ARG A 15 -0.65 13.41 -5.11
C ARG A 15 -0.44 12.36 -4.04
N LEU A 16 -1.04 11.20 -4.21
CA LEU A 16 -0.73 10.03 -3.40
C LEU A 16 0.76 9.67 -3.58
N PRO A 17 1.42 9.18 -2.51
CA PRO A 17 2.81 8.74 -2.60
C PRO A 17 2.91 7.54 -3.53
N LYS A 18 3.97 7.51 -4.34
CA LYS A 18 4.23 6.41 -5.29
C LYS A 18 4.95 5.21 -4.65
N PHE A 19 5.61 5.45 -3.51
CA PHE A 19 6.39 4.47 -2.79
C PHE A 19 5.96 4.46 -1.33
N PHE A 20 5.81 3.26 -0.78
CA PHE A 20 5.45 3.03 0.61
C PHE A 20 6.62 2.39 1.38
N SER A 21 6.58 2.49 2.70
CA SER A 21 7.55 1.88 3.61
C SER A 21 7.41 0.36 3.62
N CYS A 22 8.53 -0.37 3.55
CA CYS A 22 8.50 -1.82 3.62
C CYS A 22 8.39 -2.30 5.08
N PRO A 23 7.41 -3.14 5.44
CA PRO A 23 7.26 -3.66 6.80
C PRO A 23 8.38 -4.63 7.22
N LYS A 24 9.12 -5.21 6.25
CA LYS A 24 10.24 -6.14 6.53
C LYS A 24 11.60 -5.44 6.67
N CYS A 25 11.90 -4.46 5.82
CA CYS A 25 13.23 -3.85 5.76
C CYS A 25 13.27 -2.35 6.13
N GLY A 26 12.12 -1.73 6.42
CA GLY A 26 12.02 -0.34 6.86
C GLY A 26 12.30 0.73 5.78
N LYS A 27 12.64 0.33 4.55
CA LYS A 27 12.94 1.25 3.44
C LYS A 27 11.69 1.60 2.64
N GLU A 28 11.58 2.84 2.16
CA GLU A 28 10.50 3.33 1.29
C GLU A 28 10.66 2.87 -0.17
N THR A 29 10.47 1.57 -0.40
CA THR A 29 10.72 0.93 -1.71
C THR A 29 9.60 0.00 -2.16
N VAL A 30 8.45 0.04 -1.49
CA VAL A 30 7.25 -0.73 -1.87
C VAL A 30 6.54 0.00 -2.99
N LYS A 31 6.43 -0.64 -4.15
CA LYS A 31 5.68 -0.18 -5.31
C LYS A 31 4.39 -0.98 -5.43
N VAL A 32 3.28 -0.29 -5.69
CA VAL A 32 1.97 -0.91 -5.93
C VAL A 32 1.59 -0.68 -7.39
N GLU A 33 1.24 -1.75 -8.09
CA GLU A 33 0.75 -1.73 -9.47
C GLU A 33 -0.68 -2.27 -9.50
N LEU A 34 -1.60 -1.44 -9.97
CA LEU A 34 -3.03 -1.77 -10.08
C LEU A 34 -3.37 -2.13 -11.52
N PHE A 35 -3.74 -3.39 -11.75
CA PHE A 35 -4.27 -3.87 -13.03
C PHE A 35 -5.81 -3.80 -12.99
N ARG A 36 -6.35 -2.66 -13.40
CA ARG A 36 -7.80 -2.39 -13.37
C ARG A 36 -8.60 -3.34 -14.27
N ASP A 37 -8.01 -3.77 -15.38
CA ASP A 37 -8.66 -4.66 -16.35
C ASP A 37 -8.85 -6.08 -15.80
N GLU A 38 -7.91 -6.55 -14.97
CA GLU A 38 -7.93 -7.91 -14.41
C GLU A 38 -8.44 -7.95 -12.96
N SER A 39 -8.78 -6.80 -12.37
CA SER A 39 -9.11 -6.69 -10.94
C SER A 39 -8.02 -7.28 -10.03
N ARG A 40 -6.76 -7.09 -10.42
CA ARG A 40 -5.56 -7.59 -9.72
C ARG A 40 -4.64 -6.45 -9.35
N ALA A 41 -3.87 -6.63 -8.30
CA ALA A 41 -2.78 -5.74 -7.97
C ALA A 41 -1.56 -6.51 -7.51
N ALA A 42 -0.39 -6.00 -7.88
CA ALA A 42 0.89 -6.48 -7.40
C ALA A 42 1.50 -5.42 -6.47
N ALA A 43 1.93 -5.84 -5.29
CA ALA A 43 2.69 -4.98 -4.38
C ALA A 43 4.03 -5.63 -4.08
N GLY A 44 5.10 -4.90 -4.39
CA GLY A 44 6.47 -5.43 -4.36
C GLY A 44 7.45 -4.46 -3.71
N CYS A 45 8.31 -4.96 -2.84
CA CYS A 45 9.44 -4.22 -2.29
C CYS A 45 10.70 -4.45 -3.12
N SER A 46 11.26 -3.35 -3.64
CA SER A 46 12.46 -3.42 -4.48
C SER A 46 13.75 -3.73 -3.69
N SER A 47 13.77 -3.47 -2.37
CA SER A 47 14.98 -3.71 -1.56
C SER A 47 15.08 -5.11 -0.96
N CYS A 48 13.97 -5.77 -0.66
CA CYS A 48 13.98 -7.13 -0.07
C CYS A 48 13.45 -8.20 -1.02
N GLY A 49 12.94 -7.82 -2.20
CA GLY A 49 12.43 -8.75 -3.21
C GLY A 49 11.09 -9.39 -2.87
N PHE A 50 10.40 -8.92 -1.83
CA PHE A 50 9.09 -9.44 -1.45
C PHE A 50 8.02 -8.89 -2.39
N GLN A 51 7.29 -9.79 -3.07
CA GLN A 51 6.22 -9.44 -3.98
C GLN A 51 5.00 -10.30 -3.70
N GLU A 52 3.83 -9.67 -3.67
CA GLU A 52 2.55 -10.32 -3.41
C GLU A 52 1.49 -9.82 -4.37
N GLU A 53 0.65 -10.74 -4.82
CA GLU A 53 -0.50 -10.44 -5.65
C GLU A 53 -1.79 -10.50 -4.83
N PHE A 54 -2.69 -9.55 -5.10
CA PHE A 54 -3.96 -9.40 -4.42
C PHE A 54 -5.10 -9.23 -5.44
N PRO A 55 -6.25 -9.87 -5.23
CA PRO A 55 -7.48 -9.51 -5.93
C PRO A 55 -8.00 -8.18 -5.37
N VAL A 56 -8.27 -7.21 -6.24
CA VAL A 56 -8.62 -5.84 -5.85
C VAL A 56 -9.94 -5.44 -6.49
N LYS A 57 -10.83 -4.86 -5.68
CA LYS A 57 -12.09 -4.30 -6.18
C LYS A 57 -11.82 -2.97 -6.90
N PRO A 58 -12.63 -2.58 -7.89
CA PRO A 58 -12.42 -1.34 -8.64
C PRO A 58 -12.52 -0.07 -7.76
N ALA A 59 -13.14 -0.15 -6.59
CA ALA A 59 -13.21 0.94 -5.62
C ALA A 59 -11.95 1.08 -4.73
N GLN A 60 -11.09 0.05 -4.71
CA GLN A 60 -9.90 0.04 -3.87
C GLN A 60 -8.72 0.72 -4.56
N GLY A 61 -7.93 1.44 -3.77
CA GLY A 61 -6.76 2.19 -4.22
C GLY A 61 -5.43 1.54 -3.84
N GLU A 62 -4.34 2.21 -4.21
CA GLU A 62 -2.96 1.78 -3.93
C GLU A 62 -2.72 1.59 -2.42
N VAL A 63 -3.32 2.44 -1.59
CA VAL A 63 -3.21 2.41 -0.13
C VAL A 63 -3.85 1.14 0.44
N ASP A 64 -4.99 0.70 -0.10
CA ASP A 64 -5.68 -0.50 0.40
C ASP A 64 -4.83 -1.75 0.17
N VAL A 65 -4.19 -1.85 -1.01
CA VAL A 65 -3.27 -2.96 -1.33
C VAL A 65 -2.05 -2.94 -0.41
N TYR A 66 -1.52 -1.76 -0.11
CA TYR A 66 -0.43 -1.62 0.86
C TYR A 66 -0.84 -2.07 2.27
N CYS A 67 -2.05 -1.70 2.73
CA CYS A 67 -2.59 -2.17 4.00
C CYS A 67 -2.74 -3.71 4.02
N MET A 68 -3.28 -4.31 2.96
CA MET A 68 -3.39 -5.78 2.85
C MET A 68 -2.01 -6.47 2.89
N LEU A 69 -1.01 -5.90 2.22
CA LEU A 69 0.37 -6.40 2.27
C LEU A 69 0.95 -6.33 3.68
N THR A 70 0.73 -5.20 4.35
CA THR A 70 1.19 -4.96 5.73
C THR A 70 0.52 -5.94 6.69
N ASP A 71 -0.79 -6.14 6.56
CA ASP A 71 -1.56 -7.10 7.35
C ASP A 71 -1.14 -8.55 7.09
N ARG A 72 -0.76 -8.93 5.86
CA ARG A 72 -0.19 -10.27 5.60
C ARG A 72 1.15 -10.45 6.33
N VAL A 73 2.01 -9.43 6.30
CA VAL A 73 3.35 -9.49 6.89
C VAL A 73 3.27 -9.57 8.42
N TYR A 74 2.46 -8.72 9.05
CA TYR A 74 2.33 -8.70 10.52
C TYR A 74 1.28 -9.68 11.07
N GLY A 75 0.21 -9.95 10.32
CA GLY A 75 -0.88 -10.84 10.73
C GLY A 75 -0.48 -12.32 10.79
N SER A 76 0.55 -12.73 10.05
CA SER A 76 1.10 -14.09 10.11
C SER A 76 1.75 -14.42 11.46
N SER A 77 2.12 -13.41 12.26
CA SER A 77 2.71 -13.62 13.59
C SER A 77 1.71 -14.08 14.66
N ARG A 78 0.39 -14.09 14.39
CA ARG A 78 -0.64 -14.39 15.40
C ARG A 78 -1.26 -15.80 15.34
N ARG A 79 -0.67 -16.74 14.61
CA ARG A 79 -1.00 -18.18 14.74
C ARG A 79 -0.06 -18.95 15.69
N SER A 80 0.55 -18.29 16.66
CA SER A 80 1.15 -18.99 17.80
C SER A 80 0.06 -19.30 18.84
N SER A 81 -0.16 -20.60 19.05
CA SER A 81 -0.82 -21.28 20.17
C SER A 81 -2.34 -21.14 20.37
N VAL A 82 -3.12 -22.01 19.72
CA VAL A 82 -4.13 -22.79 20.45
C VAL A 82 -3.81 -24.27 20.21
N THR A 83 -2.74 -24.74 20.85
CA THR A 83 -2.52 -26.18 21.02
C THR A 83 -3.44 -26.66 22.12
N ASN A 84 -4.44 -27.46 21.70
CA ASN A 84 -5.04 -28.59 22.41
C ASN A 84 -4.83 -28.67 23.95
N THR A 85 -5.90 -28.49 24.71
CA THR A 85 -6.06 -29.03 26.08
C THR A 85 -7.57 -29.03 26.33
N LYS A 86 -8.30 -30.13 26.59
CA LYS A 86 -8.02 -31.30 27.44
C LYS A 86 -8.91 -32.48 26.97
N ASN A 87 -8.34 -33.68 26.90
CA ASN A 87 -9.06 -34.91 27.24
C ASN A 87 -9.11 -34.99 28.78
N ALA A 88 -10.31 -35.15 29.36
CA ALA A 88 -10.61 -35.82 30.63
C ALA A 88 -12.12 -35.90 30.80
#